data_AF-A0A7C5MJ25-F1
#
_entry.id   AF-A0A7C5MJ25-F1
#
_cell.length_a   1.000
_cell.length_b   1.000
_cell.length_c   1.000
_cell.angle_alpha   90.00
_cell.angle_beta   90.00
_cell.angle_gamma   90.00
#
_symmetry.space_group_name_H-M   'P 1'
#
loop_
_entity.id
_entity.type
_entity.pdbx_description
1 polymer ?
#
loop_
_entity_poly.entity_id
_entity_poly.type
_entity_poly.pdbx_seq_one_letter_code
_entity_poly.pdbx_strand_id
1 'polypeptide(L)'
;MGLSMQERHRVIAETAVRYRAATKLEKGRILDELTALTGYNRKYALHLLTWWGKTVERVVGGTRLKLIIGTHQHRKKRTGKKKYSQELYEALRRIWATFDCMCGKRLAVFIRENIAFFARHEGYAITDTLHA
;
A
#
# COMPACT_ATOMS: atom_id res chain seq x y z
N MET A 1 3.10 22.79 -6.37
CA MET A 1 1.97 21.84 -6.39
C MET A 1 1.35 21.82 -4.99
N GLY A 2 0.11 22.32 -4.83
CA GLY A 2 -0.47 22.60 -3.51
C GLY A 2 -1.66 21.73 -3.08
N LEU A 3 -2.05 20.72 -3.86
CA LEU A 3 -3.20 19.87 -3.54
C LEU A 3 -2.77 18.61 -2.81
N SER A 4 -3.31 18.40 -1.63
CA SER A 4 -3.30 17.12 -0.91
C SER A 4 -4.02 16.03 -1.71
N MET A 5 -3.74 14.76 -1.40
CA MET A 5 -4.41 13.63 -2.04
C MET A 5 -5.93 13.63 -1.84
N GLN A 6 -6.40 14.13 -0.69
CA GLN A 6 -7.84 14.25 -0.43
C GLN A 6 -8.49 15.29 -1.35
N GLU A 7 -7.84 16.45 -1.53
CA GLU A 7 -8.34 17.50 -2.42
C GLU A 7 -8.34 17.04 -3.87
N ARG A 8 -7.28 16.36 -4.33
CA ARG A 8 -7.25 15.74 -5.67
C ARG A 8 -8.43 14.79 -5.88
N HIS A 9 -8.73 13.94 -4.90
CA HIS A 9 -9.87 13.02 -4.99
C HIS A 9 -11.22 13.76 -5.05
N ARG A 10 -11.40 14.84 -4.28
CA ARG A 10 -12.62 15.67 -4.34
C ARG A 10 -12.81 16.29 -5.72
N VAL A 11 -11.75 16.91 -6.26
CA VAL A 11 -11.77 17.50 -7.61
C VAL A 11 -12.13 16.44 -8.64
N ILE A 12 -11.52 15.26 -8.58
CA ILE A 12 -11.81 14.19 -9.54
C ILE A 12 -13.24 13.67 -9.39
N ALA A 13 -13.77 13.58 -8.16
CA ALA A 13 -15.14 13.13 -7.91
C ALA A 13 -16.16 14.05 -8.59
N GLU A 14 -16.00 15.37 -8.45
CA GLU A 14 -16.86 16.37 -9.08
C GLU A 14 -16.67 16.39 -10.61
N THR A 15 -15.41 16.38 -11.06
CA THR A 15 -15.05 16.41 -12.48
C THR A 15 -15.54 15.15 -13.21
N ALA A 16 -15.58 13.98 -12.55
CA ALA A 16 -16.06 12.73 -13.14
C ALA A 16 -17.57 12.75 -13.44
N VAL A 17 -18.37 13.48 -12.66
CA VAL A 17 -19.80 13.68 -12.96
C VAL A 17 -19.95 14.52 -14.21
N ARG A 18 -19.25 15.67 -14.28
CA ARG A 18 -19.24 16.55 -15.45
C ARG A 18 -18.72 15.85 -16.71
N TYR A 19 -17.61 15.11 -16.60
CA TYR A 19 -17.00 14.39 -17.70
C TYR A 19 -17.94 13.35 -18.31
N ARG A 20 -18.75 12.65 -17.50
CA ARG A 20 -19.68 11.64 -18.00
C ARG A 20 -20.85 12.24 -18.78
N ALA A 21 -21.36 13.39 -18.34
CA ALA A 21 -22.44 14.11 -19.03
C ALA A 21 -21.97 14.91 -20.26
N ALA A 22 -20.67 15.21 -20.36
CA ALA A 22 -20.10 16.02 -21.42
C ALA A 22 -20.08 15.35 -22.81
N THR A 23 -20.14 16.19 -23.84
CA THR A 23 -19.95 15.82 -25.26
C THR A 23 -18.48 15.48 -25.56
N LYS A 24 -18.19 14.93 -26.75
CA LYS A 24 -16.82 14.52 -27.13
C LYS A 24 -15.81 15.66 -27.08
N LEU A 25 -16.21 16.88 -27.47
CA LEU A 25 -15.33 18.04 -27.52
C LEU A 25 -15.06 18.58 -26.11
N GLU A 26 -16.10 18.66 -25.28
CA GLU A 26 -16.00 19.06 -23.87
C GLU A 26 -15.18 18.08 -23.03
N LYS A 27 -15.30 16.78 -23.29
CA LYS A 27 -14.48 15.74 -22.64
C LYS A 27 -12.98 15.97 -22.84
N GLY A 28 -12.56 16.42 -24.02
CA GLY A 28 -11.17 16.78 -24.30
C GLY A 28 -10.69 17.91 -23.38
N ARG A 29 -11.46 18.99 -23.29
CA ARG A 29 -11.16 20.17 -22.45
C ARG A 29 -11.09 19.82 -20.97
N ILE A 30 -12.09 19.09 -20.47
CA ILE A 30 -12.14 18.63 -19.07
C ILE A 30 -10.90 17.79 -18.73
N LEU A 31 -10.46 16.94 -19.67
CA LEU A 31 -9.30 16.09 -19.48
C LEU A 31 -7.99 16.91 -19.46
N ASP A 32 -7.86 17.91 -20.34
CA ASP A 32 -6.72 18.84 -20.36
C ASP A 32 -6.62 19.62 -19.04
N GLU A 33 -7.73 20.22 -18.59
CA GLU A 33 -7.83 20.95 -17.33
C GLU A 33 -7.43 20.08 -16.12
N LEU A 34 -7.96 18.85 -16.05
CA LEU A 34 -7.64 17.94 -14.95
C LEU A 34 -6.16 17.56 -14.94
N THR A 35 -5.57 17.32 -16.11
CA THR A 35 -4.14 16.99 -16.21
C THR A 35 -3.26 18.16 -15.81
N ALA A 36 -3.61 19.39 -16.20
CA ALA A 36 -2.89 20.61 -15.81
C ALA A 36 -2.98 20.85 -14.29
N LEU A 37 -4.14 20.61 -13.68
CA LEU A 37 -4.37 20.85 -12.25
C LEU A 37 -3.76 19.78 -11.33
N THR A 38 -3.82 18.51 -11.72
CA THR A 38 -3.34 17.38 -10.87
C THR A 38 -1.92 16.92 -11.19
N GLY A 39 -1.41 17.26 -12.38
CA GLY A 39 -0.15 16.72 -12.91
C GLY A 39 -0.24 15.25 -13.34
N TYR A 40 -1.44 14.67 -13.40
CA TYR A 40 -1.63 13.28 -13.80
C TYR A 40 -1.44 13.10 -15.31
N ASN A 41 -0.97 11.91 -15.70
CA ASN A 41 -0.96 11.53 -17.10
C ASN A 41 -2.40 11.45 -17.64
N ARG A 42 -2.60 11.92 -18.87
CA ARG A 42 -3.88 11.89 -19.58
C ARG A 42 -4.59 10.54 -19.54
N LYS A 43 -3.86 9.42 -19.74
CA LYS A 43 -4.45 8.06 -19.67
C LYS A 43 -4.97 7.75 -18.27
N TYR A 44 -4.25 8.17 -17.24
CA TYR A 44 -4.66 7.96 -15.85
C TYR A 44 -5.85 8.85 -15.48
N ALA A 45 -5.82 10.13 -15.86
CA ALA A 45 -6.93 11.05 -15.68
C ALA A 45 -8.22 10.54 -16.38
N LEU A 46 -8.11 10.05 -17.61
CA LEU A 46 -9.21 9.44 -18.36
C LEU A 46 -9.78 8.21 -17.62
N HIS A 47 -8.89 7.34 -17.16
CA HIS A 47 -9.29 6.16 -16.39
C HIS A 47 -10.05 6.56 -15.13
N LEU A 48 -9.53 7.52 -14.37
CA LEU A 48 -10.19 8.01 -13.16
C LEU A 48 -11.56 8.61 -13.49
N LEU A 49 -11.67 9.54 -14.44
CA LEU A 49 -12.95 10.17 -14.79
C LEU A 49 -14.01 9.19 -15.30
N THR A 50 -13.60 8.14 -16.01
CA THR A 50 -14.51 7.14 -16.59
C THR A 50 -15.02 6.14 -15.55
N TRP A 51 -14.17 5.81 -14.59
CA TRP A 51 -14.39 4.72 -13.64
C TRP A 51 -14.57 5.17 -12.19
N TRP A 52 -14.51 6.47 -11.90
CA TRP A 52 -14.69 7.00 -10.55
C TRP A 52 -16.01 6.53 -9.92
N GLY A 53 -15.92 5.97 -8.71
CA GLY A 53 -17.06 5.44 -7.96
C GLY A 53 -17.65 4.14 -8.53
N LYS A 54 -17.11 3.59 -9.63
CA LYS A 54 -17.55 2.30 -10.17
C LYS A 54 -16.81 1.14 -9.50
N THR A 55 -17.54 0.05 -9.30
CA THR A 55 -16.97 -1.23 -8.89
C THR A 55 -16.38 -1.93 -10.11
N VAL A 56 -15.09 -2.22 -10.08
CA VAL A 56 -14.37 -2.98 -11.10
C VAL A 56 -13.91 -4.28 -10.48
N GLU A 57 -14.24 -5.38 -11.15
CA GLU A 57 -13.73 -6.70 -10.79
C GLU A 57 -12.35 -6.89 -11.42
N ARG A 58 -11.38 -7.31 -10.59
CA ARG A 58 -10.03 -7.66 -11.00
C ARG A 58 -9.68 -9.03 -10.45
N VAL A 59 -9.05 -9.87 -11.27
CA VAL A 59 -8.49 -11.13 -10.81
C VAL A 59 -7.03 -10.92 -10.47
N VAL A 60 -6.66 -11.15 -9.21
CA VAL A 60 -5.27 -11.08 -8.74
C VAL A 60 -4.95 -12.39 -8.04
N GLY A 61 -3.95 -13.12 -8.54
CA GLY A 61 -3.54 -14.40 -7.95
C GLY A 61 -4.68 -15.43 -7.86
N GLY A 62 -5.53 -15.51 -8.89
CA GLY A 62 -6.69 -16.43 -8.92
C GLY A 62 -7.91 -15.97 -8.12
N THR A 63 -7.81 -14.90 -7.34
CA THR A 63 -8.93 -14.38 -6.52
C THR A 63 -9.62 -13.22 -7.23
N ARG A 64 -10.96 -13.26 -7.32
CA ARG A 64 -11.79 -12.16 -7.85
C ARG A 64 -11.99 -11.09 -6.77
N LEU A 65 -11.52 -9.87 -7.04
CA LEU A 65 -11.60 -8.73 -6.14
C LEU A 65 -12.52 -7.66 -6.74
N LYS A 66 -13.51 -7.22 -5.97
CA LYS A 66 -14.33 -6.04 -6.28
C LYS A 66 -13.66 -4.79 -5.70
N LEU A 67 -13.15 -3.92 -6.57
CA LEU A 67 -12.53 -2.65 -6.18
C LEU A 67 -13.42 -1.48 -6.60
N ILE A 68 -13.63 -0.52 -5.71
CA ILE A 68 -14.26 0.76 -6.06
C ILE A 68 -13.14 1.77 -6.37
N ILE A 69 -13.15 2.33 -7.59
CA ILE A 69 -12.11 3.26 -8.03
C ILE A 69 -12.37 4.66 -7.45
N GLY A 70 -11.33 5.27 -6.88
CA GLY A 70 -11.38 6.64 -6.37
C GLY A 70 -11.91 6.80 -4.94
N THR A 71 -12.50 5.76 -4.36
CA THR A 71 -12.88 5.77 -2.95
C THR A 71 -11.68 5.49 -2.07
N HIS A 72 -11.46 6.34 -1.07
CA HIS A 72 -10.48 6.09 -0.03
C HIS A 72 -10.96 4.89 0.80
N GLN A 73 -10.42 3.70 0.52
CA GLN A 73 -10.66 2.56 1.38
C GLN A 73 -9.91 2.80 2.68
N HIS A 74 -10.65 2.92 3.77
CA HIS A 74 -10.03 2.93 5.08
C HIS A 74 -9.36 1.57 5.25
N ARG A 75 -8.01 1.56 5.25
CA ARG A 75 -7.27 0.34 5.54
C ARG A 75 -7.73 -0.13 6.91
N LYS A 76 -8.37 -1.31 6.97
CA LYS A 76 -8.77 -1.90 8.24
C LYS A 76 -7.51 -1.99 9.10
N LYS A 77 -7.51 -1.32 10.26
CA LYS A 77 -6.42 -1.46 11.21
C LYS A 77 -6.33 -2.95 11.56
N ARG A 78 -5.12 -3.50 11.52
CA ARG A 78 -4.91 -4.90 11.88
C ARG A 78 -5.23 -5.05 13.37
N THR A 79 -6.32 -5.74 13.69
CA THR A 79 -6.82 -5.93 15.07
C THR A 79 -6.27 -7.20 15.73
N GLY A 80 -5.24 -7.83 15.16
CA GLY A 80 -4.65 -9.04 15.72
C GLY A 80 -3.73 -8.74 16.89
N LYS A 81 -3.81 -9.54 17.96
CA LYS A 81 -2.81 -9.56 19.02
C LYS A 81 -1.43 -9.82 18.40
N LYS A 82 -0.40 -9.11 18.88
CA LYS A 82 0.98 -9.41 18.48
C LYS A 82 1.31 -10.83 18.96
N LYS A 83 1.75 -11.68 18.04
CA LYS A 83 2.16 -13.08 18.28
C LYS A 83 3.60 -13.18 18.81
N TYR A 84 4.27 -12.07 19.08
CA TYR A 84 5.64 -12.10 19.58
C TYR A 84 5.72 -11.11 20.72
N SER A 85 6.37 -11.52 21.80
CA SER A 85 6.71 -10.65 22.91
C SER A 85 7.53 -9.45 22.40
N GLN A 86 7.47 -8.34 23.14
CA GLN A 86 8.20 -7.12 22.77
C GLN A 86 9.72 -7.37 22.72
N GLU A 87 10.24 -8.19 23.63
CA GLU A 87 11.65 -8.57 23.71
C GLU A 87 12.11 -9.33 22.45
N LEU A 88 11.33 -10.33 22.02
CA LEU A 88 11.63 -11.09 20.80
C LEU A 88 11.56 -10.20 19.55
N TYR A 89 10.61 -9.26 19.51
CA TYR A 89 10.52 -8.29 18.42
C TYR A 89 11.76 -7.38 18.34
N GLU A 90 12.26 -6.90 19.48
CA GLU A 90 13.46 -6.06 19.53
C GLU A 90 14.72 -6.82 19.12
N ALA A 91 14.88 -8.07 19.57
CA ALA A 91 15.96 -8.94 19.13
C ALA A 91 15.91 -9.17 17.60
N LEU A 92 14.75 -9.55 17.06
CA LEU A 92 14.56 -9.75 15.61
C LEU A 92 14.82 -8.46 14.82
N ARG A 93 14.42 -7.30 15.35
CA ARG A 93 14.66 -6.00 14.71
C ARG A 93 16.15 -5.69 14.63
N ARG A 94 16.93 -5.98 15.68
CA ARG A 94 18.39 -5.80 15.69
C ARG A 94 19.06 -6.69 14.66
N ILE A 95 18.71 -7.98 14.63
CA ILE A 95 19.21 -8.93 13.62
C ILE A 95 18.91 -8.41 12.21
N TRP A 96 17.65 -8.04 11.95
CA TRP A 96 17.23 -7.52 10.65
C TRP A 96 18.00 -6.27 10.23
N ALA A 97 18.30 -5.37 11.17
CA ALA A 97 19.09 -4.18 10.91
C ALA A 97 20.59 -4.49 10.66
N THR A 98 21.16 -5.48 11.35
CA THR A 98 22.55 -5.94 11.12
C THR A 98 22.73 -6.51 9.72
N PHE A 99 21.69 -7.12 9.15
CA PHE A 99 21.72 -7.70 7.80
C PHE A 99 21.09 -6.79 6.74
N ASP A 100 21.28 -5.47 6.84
CA ASP A 100 20.84 -4.51 5.80
C ASP A 100 19.36 -4.62 5.41
N CYS A 101 18.49 -4.87 6.39
CA CYS A 101 17.04 -4.89 6.19
C CYS A 101 16.57 -5.94 5.15
N MET A 102 17.18 -7.14 5.10
CA MET A 102 16.79 -8.21 4.16
C MET A 102 15.30 -8.53 4.16
N CYS A 103 14.79 -9.06 3.04
CA CYS A 103 13.43 -9.59 3.00
C CYS A 103 13.27 -10.79 3.96
N GLY A 104 12.09 -10.90 4.60
CA GLY A 104 11.86 -11.88 5.67
C GLY A 104 12.07 -13.34 5.26
N LYS A 105 11.87 -13.68 3.98
CA LYS A 105 12.14 -15.04 3.46
C LYS A 105 13.62 -15.39 3.55
N ARG A 106 14.50 -14.44 3.18
CA ARG A 106 15.96 -14.63 3.24
C ARG A 106 16.47 -14.57 4.67
N LEU A 107 15.92 -13.66 5.47
CA LEU A 107 16.22 -13.55 6.89
C LEU A 107 15.91 -14.84 7.65
N ALA A 108 14.80 -15.51 7.35
CA ALA A 108 14.43 -16.75 8.02
C ALA A 108 15.45 -17.88 7.80
N VAL A 109 16.00 -18.02 6.59
CA VAL A 109 17.05 -19.02 6.30
C VAL A 109 18.32 -18.68 7.08
N PHE A 110 18.73 -17.41 7.02
CA PHE A 110 19.93 -16.92 7.68
C PHE A 110 19.89 -17.10 9.20
N ILE A 111 18.74 -16.80 9.83
CA ILE A 111 18.55 -16.97 11.27
C ILE A 111 18.70 -18.45 11.67
N ARG A 112 18.14 -19.37 10.89
CA ARG A 112 18.23 -20.82 11.19
C ARG A 112 19.66 -21.32 11.13
N GLU A 113 20.42 -20.90 10.11
CA GLU A 113 21.82 -21.32 9.94
C GLU A 113 22.74 -20.78 11.04
N ASN A 114 22.41 -19.63 11.62
CA ASN A 114 23.25 -18.93 12.59
C ASN A 114 22.66 -18.95 14.02
N ILE A 115 21.71 -19.84 14.31
CA ILE A 115 20.98 -19.84 15.59
C ILE A 115 21.92 -20.01 16.80
N ALA A 116 22.93 -20.89 16.69
CA ALA A 116 23.93 -21.10 17.73
C ALA A 116 24.83 -19.88 17.97
N PHE A 117 25.03 -19.04 16.94
CA PHE A 117 25.77 -17.79 17.07
C PHE A 117 24.93 -16.75 17.84
N PHE A 118 23.65 -16.59 17.49
CA PHE A 118 22.75 -15.65 18.16
C PHE A 118 22.49 -16.01 19.63
N ALA A 119 22.43 -17.31 19.96
CA ALA A 119 22.28 -17.78 21.34
C ALA A 119 23.45 -17.40 22.26
N ARG A 120 24.65 -17.16 21.70
CA ARG A 120 25.86 -16.82 22.47
C ARG A 120 26.08 -15.32 22.68
N HIS A 121 25.32 -14.46 22.00
CA HIS A 121 25.52 -13.01 22.05
C HIS A 121 24.35 -12.34 22.77
N GLU A 122 24.64 -11.65 23.87
CA GLU A 122 23.65 -11.01 24.76
C GLU A 122 22.76 -9.96 24.04
N GLY A 123 23.19 -9.45 22.88
CA GLY A 123 22.42 -8.52 22.06
C GLY A 123 21.36 -9.16 21.15
N TYR A 124 21.41 -10.49 20.97
CA TYR A 124 20.61 -11.26 20.01
C TYR A 124 19.96 -12.52 20.60
N ALA A 125 19.88 -12.61 21.93
CA ALA A 125 19.47 -13.81 22.64
C ALA A 125 18.05 -14.27 22.25
N ILE A 126 17.96 -15.09 21.20
CA ILE A 126 16.79 -15.87 20.83
C ILE A 126 16.93 -17.18 21.60
N THR A 127 16.46 -17.21 22.83
CA THR A 127 16.43 -18.41 23.67
C THR A 127 15.13 -19.18 23.43
N ASP A 128 15.14 -20.51 23.58
CA ASP A 128 13.95 -21.38 23.47
C ASP A 128 12.80 -21.00 24.44
N THR A 129 13.09 -20.15 25.43
CA THR A 129 12.15 -19.61 26.41
C THR A 129 11.32 -18.42 25.90
N LEU A 130 11.65 -17.84 24.75
CA LEU A 130 10.89 -16.73 24.15
C LEU A 130 9.70 -17.27 23.36
N HIS A 131 8.61 -17.57 24.06
CA HIS A 131 7.37 -18.01 23.44
C HIS A 131 6.66 -16.88 22.67
N ALA A 132 5.94 -17.31 21.62
CA ALA A 132 5.05 -16.51 20.78
C ALA A 132 3.76 -16.08 21.53
#